data_AF-A0A840IIV9-F1
#
_entry.id   AF-A0A840IIV9-F1
#
_cell.length_a   1.000
_cell.length_b   1.000
_cell.length_c   1.000
_cell.angle_alpha   90.00
_cell.angle_beta   90.00
_cell.angle_gamma   90.00
#
_symmetry.space_group_name_H-M   'P 1'
#
loop_
_entity.id
_entity.type
_entity.pdbx_description
1 polymer ?
#
loop_
_entity_poly.entity_id
_entity_poly.type
_entity_poly.pdbx_seq_one_letter_code
_entity_poly.pdbx_strand_id
1 'polypeptide(L)'
;MEEELPTFSYVIEPLPPSQLGRRWRWQLYRGERLLAAGWHYGQRQALGALRTATSRALHELAGIVALRPERATTEGRFAAGLTVQLTCGELRCILAPRLEPTAAAARSA
;
A
#
# COMPACT_ATOMS: atom_id res chain seq x y z
N MET A 1 -6.91 21.38 -17.63
CA MET A 1 -5.82 20.90 -16.76
C MET A 1 -6.19 19.48 -16.40
N GLU A 2 -5.50 18.49 -16.97
CA GLU A 2 -5.58 17.13 -16.43
C GLU A 2 -4.93 17.18 -15.04
N GLU A 3 -5.73 17.05 -13.98
CA GLU A 3 -5.21 16.90 -12.63
C GLU A 3 -4.44 15.58 -12.58
N GLU A 4 -3.11 15.67 -12.60
CA GLU A 4 -2.25 14.51 -12.40
C GLU A 4 -2.47 14.01 -10.97
N LEU A 5 -3.15 12.88 -10.85
CA LEU A 5 -3.46 12.30 -9.55
C LEU A 5 -2.16 11.92 -8.82
N PRO A 6 -2.05 12.19 -7.51
CA PRO A 6 -0.89 11.76 -6.74
C PRO A 6 -0.71 10.25 -6.85
N THR A 7 0.52 9.82 -7.09
CA THR A 7 0.85 8.39 -7.22
C THR A 7 1.63 7.90 -6.01
N PHE A 8 1.17 6.80 -5.44
CA PHE A 8 1.87 6.04 -4.41
C PHE A 8 2.26 4.68 -4.97
N SER A 9 3.41 4.19 -4.53
CA SER A 9 3.90 2.87 -4.92
C SER A 9 3.83 1.90 -3.75
N TYR A 10 3.58 0.62 -4.00
CA TYR A 10 3.46 -0.37 -2.93
C TYR A 10 4.15 -1.69 -3.25
N VAL A 11 4.55 -2.39 -2.20
CA VAL A 11 4.97 -3.78 -2.27
C VAL A 11 4.08 -4.61 -1.37
N ILE A 12 3.67 -5.77 -1.86
CA ILE A 12 2.94 -6.75 -1.06
C ILE A 12 3.38 -8.15 -1.49
N GLU A 13 3.88 -8.93 -0.54
CA GLU A 13 4.49 -10.22 -0.83
C GLU A 13 4.34 -11.19 0.33
N PRO A 14 4.31 -12.50 0.06
CA PRO A 14 4.34 -13.49 1.12
C PRO A 14 5.72 -13.47 1.81
N LEU A 15 5.72 -13.46 3.14
CA LEU A 15 6.91 -13.73 3.93
C LEU A 15 7.20 -15.22 3.97
N PRO A 16 8.48 -15.60 4.16
CA PRO A 16 8.86 -16.99 4.36
C PRO A 16 8.01 -17.67 5.45
N PRO A 17 7.67 -18.96 5.26
CA PRO A 17 6.87 -19.70 6.23
C PRO A 17 7.54 -19.68 7.61
N SER A 18 6.72 -19.53 8.63
CA SER A 18 7.15 -19.54 10.03
C SER A 18 6.21 -20.41 10.86
N GLN A 19 6.57 -20.72 12.09
CA GLN A 19 5.69 -21.43 13.03
C GLN A 19 4.36 -20.68 13.28
N LEU A 20 4.32 -19.36 13.01
CA LEU A 20 3.12 -18.53 13.11
C LEU A 20 2.23 -18.60 11.84
N GLY A 21 2.57 -19.46 10.88
CA GLY A 21 1.83 -19.61 9.62
C GLY A 21 2.30 -18.67 8.51
N ARG A 22 1.45 -18.53 7.48
CA ARG A 22 1.69 -17.65 6.33
C ARG A 22 1.51 -16.20 6.75
N ARG A 23 2.46 -15.35 6.38
CA ARG A 23 2.41 -13.91 6.64
C ARG A 23 2.63 -13.18 5.34
N TRP A 24 2.08 -11.98 5.25
CA TRP A 24 2.16 -11.10 4.10
C TRP A 24 2.77 -9.79 4.57
N ARG A 25 3.90 -9.41 3.99
CA ARG A 25 4.52 -8.10 4.20
C ARG A 25 3.88 -7.12 3.24
N TRP A 26 3.67 -5.90 3.70
CA TRP A 26 3.27 -4.79 2.85
C TRP A 26 4.08 -3.53 3.17
N GLN A 27 4.34 -2.73 2.15
CA GLN A 27 5.07 -1.47 2.24
C GLN A 27 4.41 -0.45 1.31
N LEU A 28 4.41 0.82 1.72
CA LEU A 28 3.87 1.95 0.99
C LEU A 28 4.94 3.03 0.82
N TYR A 29 5.05 3.57 -0.38
CA TYR A 29 6.06 4.53 -0.77
C TYR A 29 5.46 5.73 -1.50
N ARG A 30 6.18 6.85 -1.47
CA ARG A 30 6.00 7.98 -2.37
C ARG A 30 7.37 8.34 -2.95
N GLY A 31 7.57 8.05 -4.24
CA GLY A 31 8.91 8.02 -4.83
C GLY A 31 9.80 7.03 -4.07
N GLU A 32 10.99 7.48 -3.68
CA GLU A 32 11.95 6.69 -2.89
C GLU A 32 11.65 6.63 -1.39
N ARG A 33 10.74 7.46 -0.89
CA ARG A 33 10.44 7.54 0.54
C ARG A 33 9.46 6.46 0.96
N LEU A 34 9.87 5.61 1.91
CA LEU A 34 8.95 4.71 2.64
C LEU A 34 8.06 5.53 3.57
N LEU A 35 6.73 5.37 3.43
CA LEU A 35 5.74 6.06 4.25
C LEU A 35 5.22 5.17 5.37
N ALA A 36 4.94 3.90 5.08
CA ALA A 36 4.43 2.94 6.05
C ALA A 36 4.78 1.51 5.64
N ALA A 37 4.89 0.62 6.62
CA ALA A 37 5.12 -0.80 6.39
C ALA A 37 4.50 -1.64 7.51
N GLY A 38 4.22 -2.90 7.22
CA GLY A 38 3.72 -3.84 8.20
C GLY A 38 3.60 -5.26 7.65
N TRP A 39 2.95 -6.11 8.43
CA TRP A 39 2.64 -7.48 8.01
C TRP A 39 1.30 -7.94 8.59
N HIS A 40 0.66 -8.89 7.92
CA HIS A 40 -0.57 -9.55 8.37
C HIS A 40 -0.57 -11.04 8.04
N TYR A 41 -1.45 -11.82 8.66
CA TYR A 41 -1.58 -13.26 8.39
C TYR A 41 -2.27 -13.58 7.06
N GLY A 42 -2.92 -12.61 6.42
CA GLY A 42 -3.61 -12.83 5.15
C GLY A 42 -3.38 -11.70 4.15
N GLN A 43 -3.32 -12.04 2.87
CA GLN A 43 -3.16 -11.08 1.76
C GLN A 43 -4.24 -10.00 1.80
N ARG A 44 -5.49 -10.38 2.05
CA ARG A 44 -6.63 -9.44 2.14
C ARG A 44 -6.47 -8.44 3.28
N GLN A 45 -5.93 -8.87 4.42
CA GLN A 45 -5.68 -8.01 5.57
C GLN A 45 -4.52 -7.04 5.28
N ALA A 46 -3.45 -7.53 4.65
CA ALA A 46 -2.34 -6.70 4.19
C ALA A 46 -2.78 -5.65 3.16
N LEU A 47 -3.63 -6.02 2.17
CA LEU A 47 -4.23 -5.07 1.22
C LEU A 47 -5.13 -4.04 1.93
N GLY A 48 -5.88 -4.45 2.95
CA GLY A 48 -6.69 -3.56 3.76
C GLY A 48 -5.85 -2.53 4.53
N ALA A 49 -4.78 -3.00 5.19
CA ALA A 49 -3.85 -2.14 5.90
C ALA A 49 -3.13 -1.16 4.96
N LEU A 50 -2.74 -1.62 3.78
CA LEU A 50 -2.16 -0.79 2.73
C LEU A 50 -3.14 0.32 2.30
N ARG A 51 -4.42 0.00 2.06
CA ARG A 51 -5.45 1.01 1.76
C ARG A 51 -5.60 2.05 2.86
N THR A 52 -5.61 1.62 4.12
CA THR A 52 -5.69 2.54 5.27
C THR A 52 -4.46 3.45 5.35
N ALA A 53 -3.27 2.90 5.11
CA ALA A 53 -2.03 3.68 5.09
C ALA A 53 -2.02 4.69 3.93
N THR A 54 -2.49 4.31 2.73
CA THR A 54 -2.60 5.23 1.60
C THR A 54 -3.60 6.35 1.87
N SER A 55 -4.75 6.03 2.48
CA SER A 55 -5.72 7.06 2.91
C SER A 55 -5.06 8.09 3.81
N ARG A 56 -4.34 7.66 4.86
CA ARG A 56 -3.61 8.57 5.77
C ARG A 56 -2.60 9.44 5.02
N ALA A 57 -1.77 8.83 4.18
CA ALA A 57 -0.76 9.54 3.40
C ALA A 57 -1.37 10.58 2.43
N LEU A 58 -2.53 10.26 1.85
CA LEU A 58 -3.24 11.17 0.94
C LEU A 58 -3.85 12.37 1.69
N HIS A 59 -4.40 12.16 2.90
CA HIS A 59 -4.86 13.26 3.74
C HIS A 59 -3.71 14.16 4.20
N GLU A 60 -2.60 13.57 4.64
CA GLU A 60 -1.39 14.31 5.02
C GLU A 60 -0.85 15.14 3.85
N LEU A 61 -0.88 14.60 2.63
CA LEU A 61 -0.49 15.32 1.42
C LEU A 61 -1.38 16.54 1.15
N ALA A 62 -2.67 16.43 1.45
CA ALA A 62 -3.63 17.53 1.35
C ALA A 62 -3.55 18.52 2.53
N GLY A 63 -2.62 18.33 3.48
CA GLY A 63 -2.50 19.16 4.68
C GLY A 63 -3.56 18.87 5.76
N ILE A 64 -4.26 17.73 5.65
CA ILE A 64 -5.32 17.32 6.57
C ILE A 64 -4.76 16.29 7.55
N VAL A 65 -4.73 16.65 8.83
CA VAL A 65 -4.43 15.70 9.91
C VAL A 65 -5.70 14.94 10.28
N ALA A 66 -5.93 13.81 9.61
CA ALA A 66 -7.13 13.00 9.83
C ALA A 66 -7.07 12.28 11.20
N LEU A 67 -7.89 12.72 12.16
CA LEU A 67 -8.07 12.03 13.46
C LEU A 67 -8.58 10.59 13.27
N ARG A 68 -9.35 10.35 12.22
CA ARG A 68 -9.74 9.03 11.71
C ARG A 68 -9.61 9.05 10.19
N PRO A 69 -8.73 8.24 9.58
CA PRO A 69 -8.63 8.20 8.14
C PRO A 69 -9.95 7.72 7.54
N GLU A 70 -10.41 8.40 6.49
CA GLU A 70 -11.57 7.94 5.75
C GLU A 70 -11.32 6.55 5.14
N ARG A 71 -12.41 5.80 4.98
CA ARG A 71 -12.36 4.48 4.36
C ARG A 71 -12.05 4.64 2.88
N ALA A 72 -10.80 4.38 2.50
CA ALA A 72 -10.41 4.29 1.09
C ALA A 72 -11.24 3.21 0.39
N THR A 73 -11.84 3.53 -0.74
CA THR A 73 -12.48 2.61 -1.70
C THR A 73 -11.61 2.46 -2.94
N THR A 74 -11.74 1.32 -3.61
CA THR A 74 -11.02 1.04 -4.86
C THR A 74 -12.03 1.06 -6.00
N GLU A 75 -11.69 1.71 -7.10
CA GLU A 75 -12.44 1.54 -8.34
C GLU A 75 -12.04 0.18 -8.94
N GLY A 76 -12.86 -0.83 -8.70
CA GLY A 76 -12.61 -2.20 -9.16
C GLY A 76 -11.88 -3.10 -8.17
N ARG A 77 -11.36 -4.23 -8.70
CA ARG A 77 -10.73 -5.29 -7.91
C ARG A 77 -9.33 -4.86 -7.47
N PHE A 78 -9.08 -4.88 -6.16
CA PHE A 78 -7.75 -4.69 -5.62
C PHE A 78 -7.10 -6.00 -5.23
N ALA A 79 -6.03 -6.36 -5.94
CA ALA A 79 -5.21 -7.52 -5.69
C ALA A 79 -3.73 -7.11 -5.78
N ALA A 80 -2.86 -7.94 -5.19
CA ALA A 80 -1.42 -7.73 -5.28
C ALA A 80 -0.95 -7.65 -6.74
N GLY A 81 -0.12 -6.66 -7.06
CA GLY A 81 0.44 -6.49 -8.40
C GLY A 81 -0.46 -5.73 -9.37
N LEU A 82 -1.64 -5.25 -8.94
CA LEU A 82 -2.50 -4.41 -9.77
C LEU A 82 -2.32 -2.93 -9.42
N THR A 83 -2.27 -2.09 -10.45
CA THR A 83 -2.46 -0.65 -10.30
C THR A 83 -3.95 -0.37 -10.15
N VAL A 84 -4.33 0.41 -9.14
CA VAL A 84 -5.73 0.79 -8.89
C VAL A 84 -5.84 2.27 -8.55
N GLN A 85 -6.96 2.87 -8.91
CA GLN A 85 -7.35 4.18 -8.37
C GLN A 85 -8.02 3.98 -7.01
N LEU A 86 -7.59 4.78 -6.04
CA LEU A 86 -8.19 4.86 -4.72
C LEU A 86 -8.92 6.18 -4.55
N THR A 87 -10.08 6.09 -3.93
CA THR A 87 -10.90 7.24 -3.54
C THR A 87 -11.02 7.26 -2.02
N CYS A 88 -10.67 8.37 -1.40
CA CYS A 88 -10.73 8.60 0.04
C CYS A 88 -11.52 9.90 0.26
N GLY A 89 -12.85 9.78 0.34
CA GLY A 89 -13.74 10.94 0.30
C GLY A 89 -13.65 11.64 -1.06
N GLU A 90 -13.34 12.93 -1.05
CA GLU A 90 -13.11 13.73 -2.25
C GLU A 90 -11.69 13.57 -2.83
N LEU A 91 -10.76 12.98 -2.07
CA LEU A 91 -9.38 12.81 -2.50
C LEU A 91 -9.23 11.55 -3.35
N ARG A 92 -8.42 11.63 -4.41
CA ARG A 92 -8.12 10.51 -5.30
C ARG A 92 -6.62 10.35 -5.47
N CYS A 93 -6.17 9.11 -5.63
CA CYS A 93 -4.78 8.79 -5.92
C CYS A 93 -4.65 7.51 -6.74
N ILE A 94 -3.50 7.36 -7.41
CA ILE A 94 -3.10 6.10 -8.04
C ILE A 94 -2.24 5.30 -7.07
N LEU A 95 -2.55 4.01 -6.90
CA LEU A 95 -1.75 3.08 -6.14
C LEU A 95 -1.18 2.02 -7.08
N ALA A 96 0.12 2.10 -7.35
CA ALA A 96 0.83 1.26 -8.32
C ALA A 96 1.78 0.26 -7.64
N PRO A 97 1.90 -0.98 -8.13
CA PRO A 97 2.86 -1.93 -7.60
C PRO A 97 4.29 -1.45 -7.90
N ARG A 98 5.18 -1.59 -6.93
CA ARG A 98 6.63 -1.43 -7.08
C ARG A 98 7.26 -2.81 -7.17
N LEU A 99 8.12 -2.99 -8.15
CA LEU A 99 9.05 -4.12 -8.16
C LEU A 99 10.20 -3.77 -7.22
N GLU A 100 10.14 -4.24 -5.96
CA GLU A 100 11.37 -4.34 -5.18
C GLU A 100 12.17 -5.54 -5.73
N PRO A 101 13.51 -5.43 -5.86
CA PRO A 101 14.32 -6.61 -6.04
C PRO A 101 14.05 -7.51 -4.82
N THR A 102 13.46 -8.67 -5.08
CA THR A 102 13.04 -9.59 -4.02
C THR A 102 14.19 -9.84 -3.04
N ALA A 103 13.92 -9.70 -1.74
CA ALA A 103 14.87 -10.06 -0.69
C ALA A 103 15.19 -11.57 -0.66
N ALA A 104 14.68 -12.36 -1.60
CA ALA A 104 15.08 -13.75 -1.82
C ALA A 104 16.59 -13.91 -2.12
N ALA A 105 17.29 -12.85 -2.56
CA ALA A 105 18.74 -12.88 -2.74
C ALA A 105 19.55 -12.76 -1.44
N ALA A 106 18.96 -12.33 -0.31
CA ALA A 106 19.69 -12.04 0.92
C ALA A 106 19.83 -13.25 1.88
N ARG A 107 19.46 -14.47 1.46
CA ARG A 107 19.61 -15.70 2.25
C ARG A 107 20.62 -16.70 1.70
N SER A 108 21.45 -16.27 0.74
CA SER A 108 22.54 -17.05 0.17
C SER A 108 23.86 -16.27 0.30
N ALA A 109 24.24 -15.94 1.54
CA ALA A 109 25.57 -15.45 1.89
C ALA A 109 25.97 -16.07 3.23
#